data_AF-A0A6I5RKN0-F1
#
_entry.id   AF-A0A6I5RKN0-F1
#
_cell.length_a   1.000
_cell.length_b   1.000
_cell.length_c   1.000
_cell.angle_alpha   90.00
_cell.angle_beta   90.00
_cell.angle_gamma   90.00
#
_symmetry.space_group_name_H-M   'P 1'
#
loop_
_entity.id
_entity.type
_entity.pdbx_description
1 polymer ?
#
loop_
_entity_poly.entity_id
_entity_poly.type
_entity_poly.pdbx_seq_one_letter_code
_entity_poly.pdbx_strand_id
1 'polypeptide(L)'
;WSMPENTEHPTQKPEKLIAKLILASTPPGAIVLHPFLGSGTTSVVAKKLDRQFVGIELDEYYACLAEKRLEHATSDRRIQGYGDRIFWERNSQPTASSSRKQPYSSDSAAPRSSMKE
;
A
#
# COMPACT_ATOMS: atom_id res chain seq x y z
N TRP A 1 22.35 5.65 3.85
CA TRP A 1 21.24 6.32 3.16
C TRP A 1 20.77 5.41 2.04
N SER A 2 19.87 4.49 2.34
CA SER A 2 19.16 3.68 1.35
C SER A 2 17.84 3.25 1.97
N MET A 3 16.75 3.39 1.22
CA MET A 3 15.48 2.81 1.65
C MET A 3 15.57 1.30 1.39
N PRO A 4 14.92 0.43 2.20
CA PRO A 4 14.93 -1.02 1.98
C PRO A 4 14.43 -1.43 0.59
N GLU A 5 13.58 -0.59 -0.03
CA GLU A 5 13.05 -0.81 -1.38
C GLU A 5 14.02 -0.42 -2.51
N ASN A 6 15.14 0.26 -2.23
CA ASN A 6 16.05 0.74 -3.27
C ASN A 6 16.66 -0.41 -4.07
N THR A 7 16.77 -0.19 -5.38
CA THR A 7 17.50 -1.06 -6.31
C THR A 7 18.61 -0.30 -7.02
N GLU A 8 19.31 -1.00 -7.92
CA GLU A 8 20.34 -0.42 -8.80
C GLU A 8 19.75 0.49 -9.89
N HIS A 9 18.42 0.57 -10.03
CA HIS A 9 17.79 1.47 -11.00
C HIS A 9 17.90 2.94 -10.55
N PRO A 10 18.55 3.81 -11.34
CA PRO A 10 18.98 5.14 -10.87
C PRO A 10 17.83 6.08 -10.56
N THR A 11 16.69 5.91 -11.23
CA THR A 11 15.51 6.78 -11.08
C THR A 11 14.30 6.01 -10.55
N GLN A 12 14.51 5.04 -9.67
CA GLN A 12 13.41 4.31 -9.04
C GLN A 12 12.47 5.26 -8.28
N LYS A 13 11.16 5.12 -8.53
CA LYS A 13 10.13 5.91 -7.82
C LYS A 13 9.86 5.26 -6.45
N PRO A 14 9.64 6.05 -5.38
CA PRO A 14 9.33 5.52 -4.06
C PRO A 14 7.97 4.81 -4.02
N GLU A 15 7.88 3.68 -3.31
CA GLU A 15 6.64 2.90 -3.23
C GLU A 15 5.50 3.69 -2.59
N LYS A 16 5.81 4.44 -1.52
CA LYS A 16 4.81 5.27 -0.82
C LYS A 16 4.14 6.30 -1.75
N LEU A 17 4.89 6.87 -2.69
CA LEU A 17 4.35 7.83 -3.65
C LEU A 17 3.36 7.14 -4.60
N ILE A 18 3.78 6.02 -5.18
CA ILE A 18 2.94 5.23 -6.09
C ILE A 18 1.70 4.68 -5.39
N ALA A 19 1.81 4.30 -4.12
CA ALA A 19 0.68 3.80 -3.33
C ALA A 19 -0.44 4.84 -3.22
N LYS A 20 -0.09 6.12 -3.02
CA LYS A 20 -1.08 7.21 -3.00
C LYS A 20 -1.84 7.30 -4.32
N LEU A 21 -1.12 7.23 -5.44
CA LEU A 21 -1.71 7.33 -6.77
C LEU A 21 -2.65 6.15 -7.04
N ILE A 22 -2.21 4.91 -6.78
CA ILE A 22 -3.04 3.72 -7.00
C ILE A 22 -4.30 3.74 -6.12
N LEU A 23 -4.17 4.07 -4.83
CA LEU A 23 -5.33 4.12 -3.93
C LEU A 23 -6.33 5.22 -4.30
N ALA A 24 -5.85 6.36 -4.81
CA ALA A 24 -6.71 7.46 -5.22
C ALA A 24 -7.41 7.20 -6.56
N SER A 25 -6.76 6.45 -7.46
CA SER A 25 -7.22 6.28 -8.84
C SER A 25 -7.94 4.96 -9.11
N THR A 26 -7.91 3.99 -8.18
CA THR A 26 -8.43 2.65 -8.44
C THR A 26 -9.21 2.02 -7.28
N PRO A 27 -10.33 1.33 -7.55
CA PRO A 27 -10.93 0.42 -6.57
C PRO A 27 -10.03 -0.82 -6.35
N PRO A 28 -10.21 -1.56 -5.23
CA PRO A 28 -9.58 -2.86 -5.04
C PRO A 28 -9.84 -3.82 -6.22
N GLY A 29 -8.87 -4.65 -6.58
CA GLY A 29 -8.98 -5.60 -7.70
C GLY A 29 -8.87 -5.01 -9.11
N ALA A 30 -8.80 -3.69 -9.26
CA ALA A 30 -8.60 -3.05 -10.57
C ALA A 30 -7.25 -3.42 -11.21
N ILE A 31 -7.13 -3.20 -12.52
CA ILE A 31 -5.90 -3.38 -13.30
C ILE A 31 -5.17 -2.04 -13.45
N VAL A 32 -3.87 -2.02 -13.15
CA VAL A 32 -2.98 -0.86 -13.34
C VAL A 32 -2.03 -1.12 -14.51
N LEU A 33 -2.04 -0.26 -15.53
CA LEU A 33 -1.11 -0.32 -16.66
C LEU A 33 0.06 0.67 -16.46
N HIS A 34 1.28 0.23 -16.72
CA HIS A 34 2.46 1.09 -16.71
C HIS A 34 3.44 0.76 -17.86
N PRO A 35 3.48 1.57 -18.93
CA PRO A 35 4.22 1.23 -20.15
C PRO A 35 5.75 1.46 -20.08
N PHE A 36 6.26 2.08 -19.00
CA PHE A 36 7.69 2.39 -18.81
C PHE A 36 8.14 1.97 -17.41
N LEU A 37 8.07 0.66 -17.14
CA LEU A 37 8.06 0.09 -15.79
C LEU A 37 9.33 0.36 -14.96
N GLY A 38 10.48 0.51 -15.59
CA GLY A 38 11.79 0.61 -14.94
C GLY A 38 11.98 -0.54 -13.95
N SER A 39 12.35 -0.21 -12.71
CA SER A 39 12.50 -1.21 -11.65
C SER A 39 11.20 -1.79 -11.08
N GLY A 40 10.03 -1.60 -11.70
CA GLY A 40 8.84 -2.34 -11.27
C GLY A 40 7.99 -1.70 -10.18
N THR A 41 8.30 -0.48 -9.70
CA THR A 41 7.60 0.09 -8.53
C THR A 41 6.07 0.08 -8.69
N THR A 42 5.54 0.42 -9.86
CA THR A 42 4.09 0.44 -10.11
C THR A 42 3.46 -0.95 -9.93
N SER A 43 4.03 -1.97 -10.57
CA SER A 43 3.56 -3.36 -10.47
C SER A 43 3.71 -3.93 -9.05
N VAL A 44 4.84 -3.66 -8.41
CA VAL A 44 5.12 -4.07 -7.02
C VAL A 44 4.07 -3.50 -6.08
N VAL A 45 3.83 -2.19 -6.14
CA VAL A 45 2.86 -1.53 -5.26
C VAL A 45 1.43 -1.96 -5.59
N ALA A 46 1.09 -2.13 -6.86
CA ALA A 46 -0.21 -2.69 -7.26
C ALA A 46 -0.44 -4.06 -6.61
N LYS A 47 0.53 -4.97 -6.71
CA LYS A 47 0.48 -6.30 -6.09
C LYS A 47 0.33 -6.22 -4.56
N LYS A 48 1.17 -5.42 -3.90
CA LYS A 48 1.09 -5.22 -2.44
C LYS A 48 -0.29 -4.73 -2.00
N LEU A 49 -0.90 -3.85 -2.78
CA LEU A 49 -2.22 -3.27 -2.56
C LEU A 49 -3.40 -4.08 -3.11
N ASP A 50 -3.19 -5.32 -3.58
CA ASP A 50 -4.28 -6.16 -4.08
C ASP A 50 -4.93 -5.64 -5.39
N ARG A 51 -4.09 -5.11 -6.28
CA ARG A 51 -4.45 -4.74 -7.66
C ARG A 51 -3.79 -5.70 -8.64
N GLN A 52 -4.47 -5.95 -9.74
CA GLN A 52 -3.87 -6.55 -10.93
C GLN A 52 -3.00 -5.51 -11.63
N PHE A 53 -2.03 -5.94 -12.42
CA PHE A 53 -1.14 -5.01 -13.12
C PHE A 53 -0.67 -5.56 -14.46
N VAL A 54 -0.33 -4.65 -15.36
CA VAL A 54 0.41 -4.91 -16.59
C VAL A 54 1.54 -3.88 -16.66
N GLY A 55 2.77 -4.36 -16.66
CA GLY A 55 3.95 -3.51 -16.79
C GLY A 55 4.72 -3.88 -18.04
N ILE A 56 5.23 -2.86 -18.76
CA ILE A 56 6.07 -3.05 -19.93
C ILE A 56 7.41 -2.39 -19.64
N GLU A 57 8.50 -3.12 -19.86
CA GLU A 57 9.86 -2.61 -19.78
C GLU A 57 10.63 -3.10 -21.01
N LEU A 58 11.44 -2.22 -21.59
CA LEU A 58 12.22 -2.53 -22.79
C LEU A 58 13.59 -3.10 -22.41
N ASP A 59 14.18 -2.58 -21.34
CA ASP A 59 15.51 -3.02 -20.88
C ASP A 59 15.40 -4.33 -20.10
N GLU A 60 16.06 -5.38 -20.58
CA GLU A 60 16.00 -6.73 -20.00
C GLU A 60 16.53 -6.76 -18.56
N TYR A 61 17.55 -5.98 -18.25
CA TYR A 61 18.11 -5.92 -16.91
C TYR A 61 17.12 -5.25 -15.93
N TYR A 62 16.45 -4.17 -16.35
CA TYR A 62 15.39 -3.56 -15.54
C TYR A 62 14.14 -4.44 -15.41
N ALA A 63 13.78 -5.18 -16.46
CA ALA A 63 12.73 -6.19 -16.39
C ALA A 63 13.07 -7.27 -15.35
N CYS A 64 14.31 -7.80 -15.35
CA CYS A 64 14.78 -8.75 -14.34
C CYS A 64 14.72 -8.18 -12.91
N LEU A 65 15.11 -6.91 -12.72
CA LEU A 65 14.98 -6.24 -11.42
C LEU A 65 13.53 -6.13 -10.96
N ALA A 66 12.61 -5.78 -11.88
CA ALA A 66 11.19 -5.69 -11.61
C ALA A 66 10.60 -7.06 -11.20
N GLU A 67 10.92 -8.13 -11.92
CA GLU A 67 10.50 -9.50 -11.61
C GLU A 67 10.97 -9.94 -10.23
N LYS A 68 12.27 -9.74 -9.92
CA LYS A 68 12.81 -10.04 -8.59
C LYS A 68 12.03 -9.33 -7.48
N ARG A 69 11.71 -8.04 -7.64
CA ARG A 69 10.90 -7.31 -6.65
C ARG A 69 9.47 -7.83 -6.56
N LEU A 70 8.87 -8.25 -7.67
CA LEU A 70 7.54 -8.84 -7.71
C LEU A 70 7.47 -10.17 -6.98
N GLU A 71 8.53 -10.99 -7.05
CA GLU A 71 8.67 -12.21 -6.24
C GLU A 71 8.66 -11.86 -4.75
N HIS A 72 9.53 -10.92 -4.33
CA HIS A 72 9.61 -10.45 -2.94
C HIS A 72 8.28 -9.86 -2.43
N ALA A 73 7.53 -9.16 -3.29
CA ALA A 73 6.23 -8.59 -2.94
C ALA A 73 5.15 -9.64 -2.63
N THR A 74 5.37 -10.91 -3.02
CA THR A 74 4.50 -12.04 -2.65
C THR A 74 4.58 -12.35 -1.16
N SER A 75 5.78 -12.29 -0.59
CA SER A 75 6.04 -12.61 0.82
C SER A 75 6.03 -11.38 1.73
N ASP A 76 6.44 -10.21 1.24
CA ASP A 76 6.40 -8.95 1.98
C ASP A 76 5.53 -7.90 1.28
N ARG A 77 4.31 -7.72 1.81
CA ARG A 77 3.36 -6.73 1.29
C ARG A 77 3.49 -5.34 1.91
N ARG A 78 4.47 -5.11 2.80
CA ARG A 78 4.60 -3.83 3.49
C ARG A 78 5.05 -2.73 2.52
N ILE A 79 4.50 -1.53 2.70
CA ILE A 79 4.90 -0.30 2.03
C ILE A 79 5.36 0.67 3.12
N GLN A 80 6.61 1.13 3.04
CA GLN A 80 7.15 1.96 4.10
C GLN A 80 6.36 3.27 4.25
N GLY A 81 5.93 3.57 5.48
CA GLY A 81 5.13 4.76 5.77
C GLY A 81 3.65 4.65 5.36
N TYR A 82 3.16 3.45 5.07
CA TYR A 82 1.73 3.16 4.89
C TYR A 82 1.33 1.95 5.76
N GLY A 83 0.36 2.15 6.66
CA GLY A 83 -0.10 1.12 7.59
C GLY A 83 -1.42 1.54 8.23
N ASP A 84 -2.26 0.56 8.61
CA ASP A 84 -3.62 0.80 9.12
C ASP A 84 -4.46 1.72 8.19
N ARG A 85 -4.24 1.63 6.87
CA ARG A 85 -4.84 2.48 5.83
C ARG A 85 -4.48 3.98 5.92
N ILE A 86 -3.48 4.34 6.72
CA ILE A 86 -3.02 5.72 6.91
C ILE A 86 -1.59 5.88 6.36
N PHE A 87 -1.31 7.03 5.76
CA PHE A 87 0.04 7.43 5.36
C PHE A 87 0.72 8.20 6.49
N TRP A 88 1.79 7.64 7.06
CA TRP A 88 2.56 8.23 8.15
C TRP A 88 3.70 9.08 7.63
N GLU A 89 4.07 10.15 8.33
CA GLU A 89 5.27 10.92 8.00
C GLU A 89 6.54 10.08 8.16
N ARG A 90 7.64 10.53 7.54
CA ARG A 90 8.93 9.88 7.74
C ARG A 90 9.34 10.06 9.21
N ASN A 91 9.86 9.01 9.84
CA ASN A 91 10.28 9.00 11.25
C ASN A 91 9.18 9.20 12.30
N SER A 92 7.90 9.29 11.91
CA SER A 92 6.77 9.41 12.83
C SER A 92 6.18 8.05 13.20
N GLN A 93 7.01 7.00 13.35
CA GLN A 93 6.48 5.67 13.64
C GLN A 93 5.50 5.76 14.83
N PRO A 94 4.35 5.06 14.77
CA PRO A 94 3.56 4.88 15.97
C PRO A 94 4.48 4.23 16.99
N THR A 95 4.76 4.92 18.09
CA THR A 95 5.46 4.30 19.22
C THR A 95 4.76 2.98 19.50
N ALA A 96 5.50 1.88 19.44
CA ALA A 96 5.01 0.56 19.79
C ALA A 96 4.71 0.54 21.31
N SER A 97 3.61 1.18 21.71
CA SER A 97 3.04 1.22 23.07
C SER A 97 1.78 2.10 23.08
N SER A 98 0.72 1.62 22.46
CA SER A 98 -0.62 2.11 22.79
C SER A 98 -1.58 0.97 22.56
N SER A 99 -1.93 0.30 23.66
CA SER A 99 -3.04 -0.64 23.73
C SER A 99 -4.24 -0.01 23.03
N ARG A 100 -4.66 -0.63 21.93
CA ARG A 100 -5.82 -0.21 21.15
C ARG A 100 -7.06 -0.31 22.05
N LYS A 101 -7.47 0.79 22.71
CA LYS A 101 -8.86 0.92 23.18
C LYS A 101 -9.70 0.98 21.91
N GLN A 102 -10.61 0.02 21.75
CA GLN A 102 -11.62 0.10 20.70
C GLN A 102 -12.42 1.40 20.88
N PRO A 103 -12.48 2.29 19.88
CA PRO A 103 -13.49 3.33 19.89
C PRO A 103 -14.76 2.75 19.28
N TYR A 104 -15.86 2.87 20.03
CA TYR A 104 -17.24 2.45 19.73
C TYR A 104 -17.59 0.98 20.00
N SER A 105 -17.92 0.67 21.26
CA SER A 105 -19.00 -0.27 21.55
C SER A 105 -20.32 0.48 21.34
N SER A 106 -21.13 0.01 20.40
CA SER A 106 -22.52 0.44 20.26
C SER A 106 -23.33 -0.18 21.41
N ASP A 107 -23.29 0.44 22.58
CA ASP A 107 -24.17 0.05 23.68
C ASP A 107 -25.55 0.69 23.49
N SER A 108 -26.49 -0.19 23.12
CA SER A 108 -27.87 -0.26 23.60
C SER A 108 -28.63 1.05 23.76
N ALA A 109 -29.32 1.47 22.70
CA ALA A 109 -30.55 2.25 22.84
C ALA A 109 -31.62 1.37 23.53
N ALA A 110 -31.79 1.54 24.84
CA ALA A 110 -32.93 0.98 25.58
C ALA A 110 -34.24 1.66 25.15
N PRO A 111 -35.36 0.92 25.04
CA PRO A 111 -36.63 1.45 24.55
C PRO A 111 -37.30 2.37 25.58
N ARG A 112 -37.76 3.55 25.14
CA ARG A 112 -38.61 4.43 25.95
C ARG A 112 -39.99 3.79 26.11
N SER A 113 -40.37 3.64 27.38
CA SER A 113 -41.65 3.14 27.88
C SER A 113 -42.86 3.79 27.21
N SER A 114 -43.81 2.94 26.85
CA SER A 114 -45.21 3.26 26.56
C SER A 114 -45.82 4.12 27.67
N MET A 115 -46.41 5.25 27.29
CA MET A 115 -47.29 6.05 28.14
C MET A 115 -48.71 5.80 27.64
N LYS A 116 -49.56 5.30 28.53
CA LYS A 116 -50.99 5.07 28.29
C LYS A 116 -51.70 6.42 28.22
N GLU A 117 -52.50 6.61 27.17
CA GLU A 117 -53.93 6.95 27.23
C GLU A 117 -54.64 6.22 26.09
#